data_AF-A0A5K0V842-F1
#
_entry.id   AF-A0A5K0V842-F1
#
_cell.length_a   1.000
_cell.length_b   1.000
_cell.length_c   1.000
_cell.angle_alpha   90.00
_cell.angle_beta   90.00
_cell.angle_gamma   90.00
#
_symmetry.space_group_name_H-M   'P 1'
#
loop_
_entity.id
_entity.type
_entity.pdbx_description
1 polymer ?
#
loop_
_entity_poly.entity_id
_entity_poly.type
_entity_poly.pdbx_seq_one_letter_code
_entity_poly.pdbx_strand_id
1 'polypeptide(L)'
;IPADMVVNAMVVSMVVHSRQSASFIYHVGSSKQNPTSNSVLANCAYRYFSSNPVKGKDGRAISIDQPFFYTSMDNFRKYMNFYYNMPLQ
;
A
#
# COMPACT_ATOMS: atom_id res chain seq x y z
N ILE A 1 0.97 1.70 -7.13
CA ILE A 1 1.50 2.67 -8.11
C ILE A 1 1.29 4.07 -7.59
N PRO A 2 2.23 5.00 -7.76
CA PRO A 2 2.07 6.40 -7.39
C PRO A 2 0.84 7.04 -8.06
N ALA A 3 0.17 7.97 -7.37
CA ALA A 3 -1.08 8.56 -7.85
C ALA A 3 -0.89 9.42 -9.11
N ASP A 4 0.23 10.14 -9.21
CA ASP A 4 0.64 10.91 -10.38
C ASP A 4 0.81 10.02 -11.62
N MET A 5 1.37 8.82 -11.47
CA MET A 5 1.48 7.86 -12.57
C MET A 5 0.11 7.37 -13.07
N VAL A 6 -0.87 7.22 -12.18
CA VAL A 6 -2.25 6.86 -12.56
C VAL A 6 -2.86 7.98 -13.41
N VAL A 7 -2.76 9.22 -12.94
CA VAL A 7 -3.32 10.39 -13.65
C VAL A 7 -2.64 10.56 -15.02
N ASN A 8 -1.32 10.46 -15.08
CA ASN A 8 -0.58 10.56 -16.33
C ASN A 8 -0.99 9.47 -17.32
N ALA A 9 -1.11 8.21 -16.87
CA ALA A 9 -1.54 7.13 -17.73
C ALA A 9 -2.98 7.35 -18.25
N MET A 10 -3.88 7.87 -17.40
CA MET A 10 -5.26 8.18 -17.77
C MET A 10 -5.33 9.27 -18.85
N VAL A 11 -4.63 10.39 -18.66
CA VAL A 11 -4.58 11.50 -19.62
C VAL A 11 -4.01 11.03 -20.97
N VAL A 12 -2.89 10.31 -20.95
CA VAL A 12 -2.28 9.78 -22.18
C VAL A 12 -3.23 8.82 -22.89
N SER A 13 -3.88 7.92 -22.16
CA SER A 13 -4.85 6.98 -22.72
C SER A 13 -6.03 7.70 -23.38
N MET A 14 -6.55 8.76 -22.75
CA MET A 14 -7.63 9.58 -23.33
C MET A 14 -7.20 10.27 -24.62
N VAL A 15 -6.00 10.85 -24.66
CA VAL A 15 -5.50 11.57 -25.84
C VAL A 15 -5.31 10.59 -27.01
N VAL A 16 -4.69 9.44 -26.77
CA VAL A 16 -4.39 8.43 -27.81
C VAL A 16 -5.67 7.87 -28.44
N HIS A 17 -6.73 7.68 -27.66
CA HIS A 17 -8.00 7.11 -28.16
C HIS A 17 -9.09 8.15 -28.37
N SER A 18 -8.74 9.45 -28.36
CA SER A 18 -9.70 10.57 -28.44
C SER A 18 -10.64 10.54 -29.65
N ARG A 19 -10.27 9.82 -30.71
CA ARG A 19 -11.06 9.69 -31.96
C ARG A 19 -11.49 8.26 -32.26
N GLN A 20 -11.28 7.33 -31.35
CA GLN A 20 -11.62 5.92 -31.54
C GLN A 20 -12.90 5.61 -30.76
N SER A 21 -13.85 4.92 -31.41
CA SER A 21 -15.12 4.50 -30.80
C SER A 21 -15.05 3.17 -30.03
N ALA A 22 -13.85 2.58 -29.94
CA ALA A 22 -13.61 1.30 -29.27
C ALA A 22 -13.20 1.48 -27.80
N SER A 23 -13.52 0.48 -26.98
CA SER A 23 -13.10 0.41 -25.58
C SER A 23 -11.72 -0.23 -25.45
N PHE A 24 -10.86 0.37 -24.63
CA PHE A 24 -9.50 -0.13 -24.37
C PHE A 24 -9.29 -0.34 -22.87
N ILE A 25 -8.63 -1.44 -22.52
CA ILE A 25 -8.25 -1.78 -21.14
C ILE A 25 -6.74 -1.66 -21.00
N TYR A 26 -6.29 -0.80 -20.08
CA TYR A 26 -4.87 -0.56 -19.81
C TYR A 26 -4.47 -1.14 -18.45
N HIS A 27 -3.47 -2.02 -18.44
CA HIS A 27 -2.83 -2.50 -17.22
C HIS A 27 -1.63 -1.62 -16.89
N VAL A 28 -1.81 -0.70 -15.95
CA VAL A 28 -0.77 0.24 -15.52
C VAL A 28 -0.15 -0.26 -14.22
N GLY A 29 1.17 -0.41 -14.20
CA GLY A 29 1.94 -0.90 -13.07
C GLY A 29 3.26 -0.16 -12.92
N SER A 30 3.86 -0.25 -11.74
CA SER A 30 5.28 0.09 -11.58
C SER A 30 6.12 -0.96 -12.30
N SER A 31 7.35 -0.60 -12.69
CA SER A 31 8.27 -1.48 -13.43
C SER A 31 8.31 -2.91 -12.88
N LYS A 32 8.35 -3.89 -13.80
CA LYS A 32 8.55 -5.32 -13.47
C LYS A 32 9.97 -5.61 -12.98
N GLN A 33 10.94 -4.73 -13.28
CA GLN A 33 12.35 -4.96 -12.91
C GLN A 33 12.57 -4.92 -11.39
N ASN A 34 11.79 -4.12 -10.66
CA ASN A 34 11.90 -3.96 -9.21
C ASN A 34 10.54 -4.21 -8.53
N PRO A 35 10.06 -5.47 -8.51
CA PRO A 35 8.81 -5.79 -7.85
C PRO A 35 8.96 -5.53 -6.35
N THR A 36 8.16 -4.59 -5.83
CA THR A 36 8.19 -4.23 -4.42
C THR A 36 7.14 -5.04 -3.67
N SER A 37 7.58 -5.94 -2.78
CA SER A 37 6.66 -6.70 -1.92
C SER A 37 6.10 -5.83 -0.80
N ASN A 38 4.99 -6.25 -0.20
CA ASN A 38 4.42 -5.59 0.98
C ASN A 38 5.42 -5.53 2.15
N SER A 39 6.26 -6.57 2.31
CA SER A 39 7.29 -6.60 3.36
C SER A 39 8.37 -5.54 3.12
N VAL A 40 8.78 -5.30 1.87
CA VAL A 40 9.73 -4.25 1.53
C VAL A 40 9.14 -2.88 1.83
N LEU A 41 7.90 -2.62 1.40
CA LEU A 41 7.22 -1.34 1.70
C LEU A 41 7.13 -1.07 3.20
N ALA A 42 6.75 -2.08 3.98
CA ALA A 42 6.64 -1.94 5.42
C ALA A 42 7.99 -1.73 6.11
N ASN A 43 9.04 -2.40 5.64
CA ASN A 43 10.40 -2.19 6.15
C ASN A 43 10.90 -0.77 5.82
N CYS A 44 10.66 -0.29 4.59
CA CYS A 44 10.97 1.08 4.19
C CYS A 44 10.24 2.10 5.08
N ALA A 45 8.94 1.91 5.32
CA ALA A 45 8.16 2.78 6.19
C ALA A 45 8.70 2.77 7.63
N TYR A 46 8.93 1.58 8.20
CA TYR A 46 9.51 1.44 9.54
C TYR A 46 10.84 2.17 9.65
N ARG A 47 11.79 1.93 8.73
CA ARG A 47 13.09 2.60 8.73
C ARG A 47 12.95 4.12 8.63
N TYR A 48 12.10 4.62 7.74
CA TYR A 48 11.90 6.05 7.55
C TYR A 48 11.38 6.71 8.83
N PHE A 49 10.32 6.17 9.42
CA PHE A 49 9.69 6.79 10.59
C PHE A 49 10.47 6.54 11.89
N SER A 50 11.25 5.47 12.00
CA SER A 50 12.19 5.29 13.12
C SER A 50 13.32 6.32 13.09
N SER A 51 13.81 6.68 11.90
CA SER A 51 14.81 7.77 11.75
C SER A 51 14.19 9.17 11.79
N ASN A 52 12.91 9.30 11.43
CA ASN A 52 12.19 10.57 11.36
C ASN A 52 10.87 10.46 12.14
N PRO A 53 10.94 10.45 13.49
CA PRO A 53 9.76 10.20 14.30
C PRO A 53 8.72 11.31 14.12
N VAL A 54 7.48 10.89 13.86
CA VAL A 54 6.34 11.81 13.84
C VAL A 54 6.11 12.29 15.26
N LYS A 55 5.94 13.59 15.45
CA LYS A 55 5.60 14.17 16.75
C LYS A 55 4.09 14.20 16.93
N GLY A 56 3.63 13.73 18.08
CA GLY A 56 2.24 13.86 18.51
C GLY A 56 1.86 15.32 18.77
N LYS A 57 0.58 15.55 19.06
CA LYS A 57 0.06 16.90 19.41
C LYS A 57 0.72 17.50 20.64
N ASP A 58 1.25 16.65 21.51
CA ASP A 58 2.00 16.99 22.71
C ASP A 58 3.50 17.20 22.46
N GLY A 59 3.94 17.15 21.19
CA GLY A 59 5.34 17.32 20.78
C GLY A 59 6.23 16.10 21.03
N ARG A 60 5.72 15.03 21.64
CA ARG A 60 6.49 13.80 21.90
C ARG A 60 6.58 12.94 20.63
N ALA A 61 7.72 12.28 20.45
CA ALA A 61 7.91 11.32 19.37
C ALA A 61 6.96 10.13 19.53
N ILE A 62 6.25 9.77 18.48
CA ILE A 62 5.42 8.56 18.43
C ILE A 62 6.37 7.37 18.23
N SER A 63 6.33 6.42 19.18
CA SER A 63 7.05 5.15 19.03
C SER A 63 6.42 4.33 17.92
N ILE A 64 7.26 3.73 17.07
CA ILE A 64 6.82 2.93 15.94
C ILE A 64 7.36 1.52 16.13
N ASP A 65 6.46 0.56 16.13
CA ASP A 65 6.82 -0.85 16.15
C ASP A 65 7.04 -1.37 14.74
N GLN A 66 7.89 -2.39 14.62
CA GLN A 66 8.11 -3.03 13.33
C GLN A 66 6.82 -3.73 12.87
N PRO A 67 6.34 -3.44 11.64
CA PRO A 67 5.14 -4.09 11.13
C PRO A 67 5.34 -5.60 10.99
N PHE A 68 4.37 -6.37 11.45
CA PHE A 68 4.34 -7.82 11.31
C PHE A 68 3.29 -8.25 10.28
N PHE A 69 3.66 -9.18 9.40
CA PHE A 69 2.75 -9.78 8.43
C PHE A 69 2.68 -11.28 8.65
N TYR A 70 1.47 -11.81 8.73
CA TYR A 70 1.25 -13.24 8.72
C TYR A 70 1.63 -13.82 7.36
N THR A 71 2.38 -14.92 7.39
CA THR A 71 2.80 -15.64 6.18
C THR A 71 1.70 -16.55 5.60
N SER A 72 0.63 -16.80 6.37
CA SER A 72 -0.51 -17.62 5.97
C SER A 72 -1.84 -16.93 6.31
N MET A 73 -2.78 -17.00 5.38
CA MET A 73 -4.14 -16.53 5.57
C MET A 73 -4.87 -17.26 6.69
N ASP A 74 -4.56 -18.53 6.93
CA ASP A 74 -5.18 -19.29 8.03
C ASP A 74 -4.73 -18.76 9.40
N ASN A 75 -3.44 -18.45 9.54
CA ASN A 75 -2.92 -17.84 10.77
C ASN A 75 -3.48 -16.44 10.99
N PHE A 76 -3.58 -15.64 9.92
CA PHE A 76 -4.22 -14.33 9.97
C PHE A 76 -5.69 -14.43 10.41
N ARG A 77 -6.47 -15.33 9.81
CA ARG A 77 -7.89 -15.53 10.16
C ARG A 77 -8.07 -16.00 11.59
N LYS A 78 -7.22 -16.93 12.08
CA LYS A 78 -7.24 -17.37 13.48
C LYS A 78 -7.01 -16.20 14.43
N TYR A 79 -6.00 -15.37 14.16
CA TYR A 79 -5.73 -14.16 14.94
C TYR A 79 -6.94 -13.20 14.93
N MET A 80 -7.48 -12.87 13.75
CA MET A 80 -8.63 -11.99 13.63
C MET A 80 -9.86 -12.52 14.38
N ASN A 81 -10.11 -13.83 14.29
CA ASN A 81 -11.22 -14.45 15.00
C ASN A 81 -11.07 -14.36 16.51
N PHE A 82 -9.89 -14.70 17.04
CA PHE A 82 -9.66 -14.73 18.48
C PHE A 82 -9.67 -13.34 19.12
N TYR A 83 -9.00 -12.37 18.49
CA TYR A 83 -8.80 -11.05 19.09
C TYR A 83 -9.87 -10.03 18.73
N TYR A 84 -10.57 -10.19 17.60
CA TYR A 84 -11.52 -9.17 17.12
C TYR A 84 -12.93 -9.69 16.94
N ASN A 85 -13.14 -10.87 16.37
CA ASN A 85 -14.52 -11.34 16.10
C ASN A 85 -15.19 -11.96 17.33
N MET A 86 -14.48 -12.79 18.10
CA MET A 86 -15.03 -13.46 19.29
C MET A 86 -15.42 -12.47 20.40
N PRO A 87 -14.64 -11.41 20.71
CA PRO A 87 -15.04 -10.42 21.72
C PRO A 87 -16.25 -9.55 21.33
N LEU A 88 -16.70 -9.59 20.07
CA LEU A 88 -17.86 -8.84 19.58
C LEU A 88 -19.16 -9.64 19.61
N GLN A 89 -19.11 -10.92 20.00
CA GLN A 89 -20.29 -11.77 20.23
C GLN A 89 -20.74 -11.68 21.68
#